data_AF-A0A4Y1YP64-F1
#
_entry.id   AF-A0A4Y1YP64-F1
#
_cell.length_a   1.000
_cell.length_b   1.000
_cell.length_c   1.000
_cell.angle_alpha   90.00
_cell.angle_beta   90.00
_cell.angle_gamma   90.00
#
_symmetry.space_group_name_H-M   'P 1'
#
loop_
_entity.id
_entity.type
_entity.pdbx_description
1 polymer ?
#
loop_
_entity_poly.entity_id
_entity_poly.type
_entity_poly.pdbx_seq_one_letter_code
_entity_poly.pdbx_strand_id
1 'polypeptide(L)'
;MQHFQIGVLSFVFAIALPIIYFIGYQVRRLGAWSKREVRPGDRVKFFLIVALVLGFVFGSFAQPLWSAGVDCHTAGQPVVPCVLNLGGRG
;
A
#
# COMPACT_ATOMS: atom_id res chain seq x y z
N MET A 1 -8.71 -11.84 17.51
CA MET A 1 -7.82 -10.67 17.33
C MET A 1 -6.55 -11.13 16.61
N GLN A 2 -6.57 -11.17 15.28
CA GLN A 2 -5.37 -11.34 14.46
C GLN A 2 -5.28 -10.14 13.51
N HIS A 3 -4.98 -8.97 14.09
CA HIS A 3 -5.01 -7.69 13.36
C HIS A 3 -3.68 -7.38 12.65
N PHE A 4 -2.67 -8.23 12.82
CA PHE A 4 -1.34 -8.05 12.25
C PHE A 4 -0.86 -9.37 11.67
N GLN A 5 -0.79 -9.44 10.35
CA GLN A 5 -0.25 -10.58 9.64
C GLN A 5 0.81 -10.09 8.65
N ILE A 6 2.02 -10.65 8.75
CA ILE A 6 3.11 -10.38 7.82
C ILE A 6 3.00 -11.38 6.68
N GLY A 7 3.08 -10.91 5.44
CA GLY A 7 2.90 -11.74 4.25
C GLY A 7 2.94 -10.91 2.99
N VAL A 8 2.48 -11.47 1.88
CA VAL A 8 2.79 -10.95 0.53
C VAL A 8 2.36 -9.49 0.37
N LEU A 9 1.19 -9.10 0.89
CA LEU A 9 0.71 -7.72 0.80
C LEU A 9 1.57 -6.73 1.60
N SER A 10 2.12 -7.14 2.73
CA SER A 10 3.06 -6.32 3.51
C SER A 10 4.29 -5.93 2.66
N PHE A 11 4.85 -6.89 1.92
CA PHE A 11 5.99 -6.64 1.04
C PHE A 11 5.60 -5.89 -0.24
N VAL A 12 4.45 -6.21 -0.83
CA VAL A 12 3.94 -5.51 -2.02
C VAL A 12 3.72 -4.03 -1.73
N PHE A 13 3.04 -3.69 -0.63
CA PHE A 13 2.84 -2.29 -0.24
C PHE A 13 4.13 -1.61 0.20
N ALA A 14 5.04 -2.32 0.89
CA ALA A 14 6.35 -1.78 1.25
C ALA A 14 7.20 -1.39 0.04
N ILE A 15 7.03 -2.06 -1.12
CA ILE A 15 7.77 -1.76 -2.36
C ILE A 15 6.98 -0.77 -3.24
N ALA A 16 5.66 -0.92 -3.33
CA ALA A 16 4.81 -0.09 -4.18
C ALA A 16 4.85 1.39 -3.77
N LEU A 17 4.79 1.69 -2.48
CA LEU A 17 4.81 3.08 -1.98
C LEU A 17 6.11 3.83 -2.33
N PRO A 18 7.31 3.27 -2.10
CA PRO A 18 8.57 3.83 -2.59
C PRO A 18 8.61 4.04 -4.10
N ILE A 19 8.08 3.10 -4.89
CA ILE A 19 8.02 3.21 -6.35
C ILE A 19 7.13 4.38 -6.76
N ILE A 20 5.93 4.50 -6.19
CA ILE A 20 5.01 5.60 -6.46
C ILE A 20 5.65 6.94 -6.10
N TYR A 21 6.30 7.02 -4.93
CA TYR A 21 7.03 8.21 -4.51
C TYR A 21 8.15 8.56 -5.51
N PHE A 22 8.92 7.57 -5.96
CA PHE A 22 9.98 7.78 -6.93
C PHE A 22 9.45 8.28 -8.28
N ILE A 23 8.35 7.71 -8.77
CA ILE A 23 7.68 8.17 -10.00
C ILE A 23 7.25 9.63 -9.83
N GLY A 24 6.59 9.98 -8.72
CA GLY A 24 6.17 11.35 -8.43
C GLY A 24 7.35 12.32 -8.35
N TYR A 25 8.47 11.89 -7.76
CA TYR A 25 9.70 12.67 -7.74
C TYR A 25 10.28 12.90 -9.14
N GLN A 26 10.28 11.90 -10.02
CA GLN A 26 10.71 12.09 -11.40
C GLN A 26 9.79 13.05 -12.16
N VAL A 27 8.48 12.98 -11.96
CA VAL A 27 7.50 13.91 -12.57
C VAL A 27 7.79 15.35 -12.12
N ARG A 28 8.00 15.59 -10.81
CA ARG A 28 8.37 16.92 -10.29
C ARG A 28 9.69 17.42 -10.84
N ARG A 29 10.69 16.54 -10.95
CA ARG A 29 11.99 16.85 -11.54
C ARG A 29 11.88 17.22 -13.02
N LEU A 30 11.07 16.49 -13.79
CA LEU A 30 10.78 16.81 -15.19
C LEU A 30 10.01 18.13 -15.33
N GLY A 31 9.06 18.39 -14.43
CA GLY A 31 8.35 19.66 -14.36
C GLY A 31 9.26 20.85 -14.08
N ALA A 32 10.14 20.73 -13.08
CA ALA A 32 11.15 21.74 -12.77
C ALA A 32 12.14 21.94 -13.92
N TRP A 33 12.55 20.86 -14.59
CA TRP A 33 13.38 20.94 -15.79
C TRP A 33 12.67 21.69 -16.94
N SER A 34 11.40 21.38 -17.21
CA SER A 34 10.60 22.06 -18.23
C SER A 34 10.44 23.55 -17.96
N LYS A 35 10.37 23.96 -16.69
CA LYS A 35 10.22 25.36 -16.28
C LYS A 35 11.55 26.09 -16.07
N ARG A 36 12.69 25.41 -16.27
CA ARG A 36 14.04 25.91 -15.90
C ARG A 36 14.14 26.36 -14.43
N GLU A 37 13.35 25.74 -13.55
CA GLU A 37 13.36 26.00 -12.13
C GLU A 37 14.43 25.18 -11.42
N VAL A 38 14.86 25.66 -10.24
CA VAL A 38 15.84 24.95 -9.42
C VAL A 38 15.28 23.58 -9.04
N ARG A 39 16.10 22.56 -9.29
CA ARG A 39 15.74 21.17 -9.08
C ARG A 39 15.38 20.94 -7.60
N PRO A 40 14.33 20.15 -7.28
CA PRO A 40 13.92 19.93 -5.90
C PRO A 40 15.06 19.29 -5.08
N GLY A 41 15.51 20.00 -4.04
CA GLY A 41 16.55 19.59 -3.10
C GLY A 41 16.04 18.63 -2.01
N ASP A 42 15.07 17.78 -2.35
CA ASP A 42 14.42 16.90 -1.39
C ASP A 42 15.37 15.82 -0.89
N ARG A 43 15.28 15.45 0.39
CA ARG A 43 15.98 14.29 0.96
C ARG A 43 15.29 12.99 0.52
N VAL A 44 15.36 12.68 -0.78
CA VAL A 44 14.70 11.53 -1.42
C VAL A 44 14.93 10.22 -0.68
N LYS A 45 16.15 9.99 -0.18
CA LYS A 45 16.51 8.79 0.60
C LYS A 45 15.70 8.67 1.91
N PHE A 46 15.49 9.78 2.62
CA PHE A 46 14.71 9.80 3.86
C PHE A 46 13.24 9.47 3.58
N PHE A 47 12.66 10.12 2.57
CA PHE A 47 11.27 9.86 2.19
C PHE A 47 11.04 8.44 1.65
N LEU A 48 12.00 7.86 0.93
CA LEU A 48 11.93 6.47 0.50
C LEU A 48 11.89 5.50 1.69
N ILE A 49 12.73 5.72 2.71
CA ILE A 49 12.74 4.89 3.93
C ILE A 49 11.41 5.03 4.66
N VAL A 50 10.90 6.25 4.82
CA VAL A 50 9.60 6.51 5.46
C VAL A 50 8.46 5.85 4.68
N ALA A 51 8.44 5.96 3.36
CA ALA A 51 7.44 5.33 2.49
C ALA A 51 7.49 3.80 2.57
N LEU A 52 8.68 3.22 2.70
CA LEU A 52 8.87 1.77 2.87
C LEU A 52 8.32 1.29 4.20
N VAL A 53 8.65 1.98 5.31
CA VAL A 53 8.14 1.65 6.65
C VAL A 53 6.62 1.81 6.70
N LEU A 54 6.08 2.91 6.17
CA LEU A 54 4.64 3.11 6.10
C LEU A 54 3.96 2.04 5.24
N GLY A 55 4.53 1.71 4.07
CA GLY A 55 3.96 0.67 3.20
C GLY A 55 3.98 -0.71 3.83
N PHE A 56 5.01 -1.04 4.59
CA PHE A 56 5.05 -2.28 5.35
C PHE A 56 3.94 -2.30 6.42
N VAL A 57 3.82 -1.24 7.21
CA VAL A 57 2.80 -1.13 8.27
C VAL A 57 1.39 -1.21 7.67
N PHE A 58 1.09 -0.40 6.65
CA PHE A 58 -0.22 -0.41 5.99
C PHE A 58 -0.52 -1.78 5.34
N GLY A 59 0.47 -2.38 4.69
CA GLY A 59 0.30 -3.71 4.09
C GLY A 59 0.01 -4.79 5.13
N SER A 60 0.63 -4.74 6.31
CA SER A 60 0.36 -5.70 7.39
C SER A 60 -1.02 -5.54 8.03
N PHE A 61 -1.59 -4.33 8.01
CA PHE A 61 -2.98 -4.10 8.42
C PHE A 61 -4.00 -4.50 7.34
N ALA A 62 -3.66 -4.32 6.07
CA ALA A 62 -4.52 -4.70 4.94
C ALA A 62 -4.55 -6.22 4.70
N GLN A 63 -3.51 -6.93 5.12
CA GLN A 63 -3.36 -8.36 4.89
C GLN A 63 -4.47 -9.26 5.49
N PRO A 64 -4.90 -9.11 6.75
CA PRO A 64 -6.00 -9.93 7.29
C PRO A 64 -7.34 -9.68 6.59
N LEU A 65 -7.57 -8.47 6.09
CA LEU A 65 -8.76 -8.14 5.30
C LEU A 65 -8.73 -8.87 3.96
N TRP A 66 -7.56 -8.94 3.34
CA TRP A 66 -7.37 -9.66 2.08
C TRP A 66 -7.48 -11.17 2.23
N SER A 67 -6.90 -11.76 3.28
CA SER A 67 -7.03 -13.20 3.54
C SER A 67 -8.49 -13.58 3.74
N ALA A 68 -9.24 -12.81 4.53
CA ALA A 68 -10.68 -13.00 4.68
C ALA A 68 -11.41 -12.92 3.32
N GLY A 69 -11.02 -11.98 2.45
CA GLY A 69 -11.61 -11.87 1.11
C GLY A 69 -11.32 -13.05 0.20
N VAL A 70 -10.09 -13.58 0.26
CA VAL A 70 -9.69 -14.78 -0.49
C VAL A 70 -10.45 -16.00 0.02
N ASP A 71 -10.60 -16.17 1.33
CA ASP A 71 -11.36 -17.27 1.94
C ASP A 71 -12.85 -17.22 1.57
N CYS A 72 -13.44 -16.02 1.54
CA CYS A 72 -14.82 -15.82 1.08
C CYS A 72 -14.99 -16.12 -0.42
N HIS A 73 -14.00 -15.73 -1.24
CA HIS A 73 -14.01 -15.99 -2.68
C HIS A 73 -13.86 -17.49 -2.99
N THR A 74 -12.98 -18.20 -2.28
CA THR A 74 -12.82 -19.66 -2.44
C THR A 74 -14.04 -20.44 -1.94
N ALA A 75 -14.78 -19.91 -0.96
CA ALA A 75 -16.06 -20.44 -0.51
C ALA A 75 -17.24 -20.16 -1.46
N GLY A 76 -17.02 -19.44 -2.58
CA GLY A 76 -18.07 -19.09 -3.54
C GLY A 76 -19.07 -18.05 -3.04
N GLN A 77 -18.76 -17.36 -1.94
CA GLN A 77 -19.60 -16.32 -1.35
C GLN A 77 -19.24 -14.94 -1.95
N PRO A 78 -20.20 -13.99 -2.01
CA PRO A 78 -19.89 -12.62 -2.39
C PRO A 78 -18.90 -12.00 -1.40
N VAL A 79 -17.74 -11.56 -1.91
CA VAL A 79 -16.57 -11.15 -1.13
C VAL A 79 -16.87 -9.98 -0.18
N VAL A 80 -17.59 -8.97 -0.65
CA VAL A 80 -17.89 -7.75 0.11
C VAL A 80 -18.75 -8.02 1.37
N PRO A 81 -19.92 -8.68 1.30
CA PRO A 81 -20.74 -8.95 2.48
C PRO A 81 -20.11 -9.95 3.45
N CYS A 82 -19.27 -10.87 2.95
CA CYS A 82 -18.58 -11.87 3.75
C CYS A 82 -17.41 -11.28 4.56
N VAL A 83 -16.62 -10.38 3.96
CA VAL A 83 -15.51 -9.70 4.63
C VAL A 83 -15.98 -8.62 5.61
N LEU A 84 -17.06 -7.91 5.27
CA LEU A 84 -17.62 -6.84 6.12
C LEU A 84 -18.62 -7.34 7.16
N ASN A 85 -18.88 -8.66 7.22
CA ASN A 85 -19.85 -9.28 8.13
C ASN A 85 -21.23 -8.56 8.12
N LEU A 86 -21.59 -7.99 6.96
CA LEU A 86 -22.86 -7.27 6.74
C LEU A 86 -24.05 -8.23 6.59
N GLY A 87 -23.78 -9.53 6.48
CA GLY A 87 -24.73 -10.61 6.64
C GLY A 87 -24.41 -11.41 7.90
N GLY A 88 -24.78 -10.90 9.07
CA GLY A 88 -24.66 -11.65 10.32
C GLY A 88 -25.49 -12.94 10.30
N ARG A 89 -24.83 -14.06 10.58
CA ARG A 89 -25.32 -15.32 11.19
C ARG A 89 -24.09 -16.24 11.19
N GLY A 90 -23.64 -16.84 12.29
CA GLY A 90 -24.24 -17.27 13.54
C GLY A 90 -23.47 -18.52 13.93
#